data_AF-A0A239KYB5-F1
#
_entry.id   AF-A0A239KYB5-F1
#
_cell.length_a   1.000
_cell.length_b   1.000
_cell.length_c   1.000
_cell.angle_alpha   90.00
_cell.angle_beta   90.00
_cell.angle_gamma   90.00
#
_symmetry.space_group_name_H-M   'P 1'
#
loop_
_entity.id
_entity.type
_entity.pdbx_description
1 polymer ?
#
loop_
_entity_poly.entity_id
_entity_poly.type
_entity_poly.pdbx_seq_one_letter_code
_entity_poly.pdbx_strand_id
1 'polypeptide(L)'
;MKVGDFAERLGVNRKTITRWEANDALPDGSSLLALHSQFGASPAWVLLGDSSEGASVPLPAEEMLLLQRYRESPVSLRNAALRVLLGEVPETSPRKFKDVGQYIEGSVNQAGLTLNVGGSKGKK
;
A
#
# COMPACT_ATOMS: atom_id res chain seq x y z
N MET A 1 28.09 3.00 0.98
CA MET A 1 28.88 2.99 2.22
C MET A 1 30.05 2.04 2.02
N LYS A 2 31.29 2.43 2.34
CA LYS A 2 32.43 1.49 2.27
C LYS A 2 32.48 0.67 3.57
N VAL A 3 33.11 -0.52 3.53
CA VAL A 3 33.23 -1.41 4.70
C VAL A 3 33.94 -0.72 5.87
N GLY A 4 34.88 0.19 5.59
CA GLY A 4 35.53 1.02 6.62
C GLY A 4 34.53 1.92 7.36
N ASP A 5 33.76 2.72 6.61
CA ASP A 5 32.74 3.61 7.18
C ASP A 5 31.67 2.83 7.99
N PHE A 6 31.33 1.61 7.54
CA PHE A 6 30.41 0.72 8.24
C PHE A 6 30.99 0.20 9.57
N ALA A 7 32.28 -0.19 9.55
CA ALA A 7 33.02 -0.64 10.72
C ALA A 7 33.10 0.45 11.79
N GLU A 8 33.42 1.67 11.38
CA GLU A 8 33.50 2.83 12.27
C GLU A 8 32.17 3.14 12.94
N ARG A 9 31.06 3.09 12.18
CA ARG A 9 29.71 3.28 12.75
C ARG A 9 29.33 2.22 13.77
N LEU A 10 29.66 0.96 13.50
CA LEU A 10 29.42 -0.14 14.43
C LEU A 10 30.42 -0.19 15.59
N GLY A 11 31.49 0.61 15.56
CA GLY A 11 32.54 0.57 16.57
C GLY A 11 33.37 -0.72 16.55
N VAL A 12 33.41 -1.42 15.41
CA VAL A 12 34.16 -2.67 15.24
C VAL A 12 35.29 -2.51 14.23
N ASN A 13 36.28 -3.40 14.26
CA ASN A 13 37.34 -3.39 13.26
C ASN A 13 36.81 -3.91 11.92
N ARG A 14 37.27 -3.33 10.81
CA ARG A 14 36.99 -3.81 9.45
C ARG A 14 37.22 -5.31 9.28
N LYS A 15 38.29 -5.86 9.89
CA LYS A 15 38.59 -7.31 9.84
C LYS A 15 37.47 -8.15 10.46
N THR A 16 36.81 -7.64 11.50
CA THR A 16 35.69 -8.32 12.15
C THR A 16 34.51 -8.45 11.19
N ILE A 17 34.16 -7.38 10.48
CA ILE A 17 33.11 -7.43 9.46
C ILE A 17 33.47 -8.40 8.34
N THR A 18 34.72 -8.37 7.83
CA THR A 18 35.14 -9.32 6.80
C THR A 18 35.00 -10.78 7.26
N ARG A 19 35.25 -11.08 8.54
CA ARG A 19 35.03 -12.43 9.09
C ARG A 19 33.54 -12.79 9.17
N TRP A 20 32.68 -11.84 9.52
CA TRP A 20 31.23 -12.06 9.49
C TRP A 20 30.74 -12.34 8.07
N GLU A 21 31.17 -11.53 7.10
CA GLU A 21 30.82 -11.71 5.68
C GLU A 21 31.35 -13.03 5.10
N ALA A 22 32.48 -13.53 5.61
CA ALA A 22 33.05 -14.82 5.24
C ALA A 22 32.41 -16.02 5.98
N ASN A 23 31.48 -15.79 6.92
CA ASN A 23 30.93 -16.78 7.84
C ASN A 23 31.98 -17.44 8.77
N ASP A 24 33.14 -16.81 8.95
CA ASP A 24 34.22 -17.28 9.84
C ASP A 24 33.97 -16.94 11.32
N ALA A 25 32.98 -16.08 11.59
CA ALA A 25 32.56 -15.68 12.93
C ALA A 25 31.12 -15.14 12.88
N LEU A 26 30.40 -15.27 13.99
CA LEU A 26 29.12 -14.58 14.17
C LEU A 26 29.34 -13.23 14.85
N PRO A 27 28.46 -12.24 14.61
CA PRO A 27 28.41 -11.01 15.40
C PRO A 27 28.11 -11.31 16.86
N ASP A 28 28.75 -10.57 17.77
CA ASP A 28 28.45 -10.65 19.19
C ASP A 28 27.16 -9.87 19.55
N GLY A 29 26.67 -10.05 20.77
CA GLY A 29 25.42 -9.41 21.22
C GLY A 29 25.46 -7.89 21.13
N SER A 30 26.60 -7.26 21.45
CA SER A 30 26.79 -5.81 21.30
C SER A 30 26.68 -5.35 19.85
N SER A 31 27.29 -6.08 18.93
CA SER A 31 27.28 -5.79 17.50
C SER A 31 25.87 -5.96 16.91
N LEU A 32 25.13 -6.97 17.35
CA LEU A 32 23.73 -7.18 16.96
C LEU A 32 22.83 -6.03 17.43
N LEU A 33 23.01 -5.54 18.65
CA LEU A 33 22.27 -4.38 19.15
C LEU A 33 22.64 -3.09 18.39
N ALA A 34 23.91 -2.91 18.04
CA ALA A 34 24.37 -1.79 17.21
C ALA A 34 23.78 -1.87 15.79
N LEU A 35 23.78 -3.05 15.17
CA LEU A 35 23.16 -3.31 13.88
C LEU A 35 21.65 -3.00 13.90
N HIS A 36 20.95 -3.43 14.95
CA HIS A 36 19.54 -3.15 15.12
C HIS A 36 19.26 -1.65 15.29
N SER A 37 19.96 -0.99 16.22
CA SER A 37 19.71 0.43 16.55
C SER A 37 20.12 1.40 15.44
N GLN A 38 21.22 1.14 14.73
CA GLN A 38 21.76 2.06 13.73
C GLN A 38 21.28 1.77 12.31
N PHE A 39 20.96 0.50 12.02
CA PHE A 39 20.64 0.06 10.66
C PHE A 39 19.27 -0.64 10.56
N GLY A 40 18.55 -0.81 11.67
CA GLY A 40 17.25 -1.49 11.68
C GLY A 40 17.34 -3.00 11.39
N ALA A 41 18.55 -3.57 11.42
CA ALA A 41 18.75 -4.99 11.13
C ALA A 41 18.33 -5.83 12.35
N SER A 42 17.24 -6.60 12.21
CA SER A 42 16.76 -7.50 13.26
C SER A 42 17.83 -8.54 13.60
N PRO A 43 18.19 -8.74 14.88
CA PRO A 43 19.14 -9.79 15.28
C PRO A 43 18.71 -11.19 14.82
N ALA A 44 17.40 -11.46 14.80
CA ALA A 44 16.87 -12.72 14.28
C ALA A 44 17.17 -12.89 12.78
N TRP A 45 16.99 -11.82 12.00
CA TRP A 45 17.34 -11.83 10.58
C TRP A 45 18.84 -12.03 10.36
N VAL A 46 19.69 -11.33 11.11
CA VAL A 46 21.15 -11.43 10.99
C VAL A 46 21.66 -12.85 11.32
N LEU A 47 21.07 -13.51 12.31
CA LEU A 47 21.55 -14.83 12.77
C LEU A 47 20.91 -16.02 12.04
N LEU A 48 19.63 -15.90 11.70
CA LEU A 48 18.83 -17.03 11.19
C LEU A 48 18.52 -16.90 9.69
N GLY A 49 18.76 -15.73 9.10
CA GLY A 49 18.34 -15.42 7.72
C GLY A 49 16.82 -15.34 7.55
N ASP A 50 16.06 -15.47 8.64
CA ASP A 50 14.61 -15.41 8.58
C ASP A 50 14.18 -13.94 8.45
N SER A 51 13.67 -13.61 7.25
CA SER A 51 13.14 -12.28 6.94
C SER A 51 11.73 -12.08 7.48
N SER A 52 11.20 -13.06 8.23
CA SER A 52 9.88 -12.97 8.85
C SER A 52 9.73 -11.78 9.80
N GLU A 53 10.81 -11.28 10.40
CA GLU A 53 10.76 -10.17 11.37
C GLU A 53 11.77 -9.05 11.12
N GLY A 54 11.97 -8.69 9.84
CA GLY A 54 12.67 -7.46 9.46
C GLY A 54 11.73 -6.25 9.47
N ALA A 55 11.65 -5.56 10.61
CA ALA A 55 11.06 -4.23 10.76
C ALA A 55 9.61 -4.07 10.25
N SER A 56 8.65 -4.71 10.93
CA SER A 56 7.29 -4.15 10.95
C SER A 56 7.35 -2.88 11.80
N VAL A 57 7.65 -1.74 11.16
CA VAL A 57 7.06 -0.49 11.65
C VAL A 57 5.58 -0.82 11.80
N PRO A 58 4.98 -0.72 13.01
CA PRO A 58 3.60 -1.09 13.19
C PRO A 58 2.78 -0.29 12.18
N LEU A 59 2.21 -1.01 11.20
CA LEU A 59 1.42 -0.40 10.16
C LEU A 59 0.32 0.42 10.84
N PRO A 60 0.06 1.67 10.43
CA PRO A 60 -1.08 2.43 10.90
C PRO A 60 -2.35 1.58 10.84
N ALA A 61 -3.29 1.81 11.77
CA ALA A 61 -4.51 1.01 11.86
C ALA A 61 -5.29 0.96 10.52
N GLU A 62 -5.23 2.04 9.74
CA GLU A 62 -5.82 2.11 8.40
C GLU A 62 -5.12 1.17 7.39
N GLU A 63 -3.79 1.14 7.36
CA GLU A 63 -3.02 0.25 6.49
C GLU A 63 -3.22 -1.22 6.87
N MET A 64 -3.29 -1.52 8.17
CA MET A 64 -3.63 -2.86 8.65
C MET A 64 -5.02 -3.29 8.19
N LEU A 65 -6.03 -2.42 8.34
CA LEU A 65 -7.39 -2.70 7.92
C LEU A 65 -7.47 -2.92 6.40
N LEU A 66 -6.80 -2.08 5.61
CA LEU A 66 -6.73 -2.22 4.15
C LEU A 66 -6.15 -3.59 3.76
N LEU A 67 -5.01 -3.97 4.34
CA LEU A 67 -4.36 -5.24 4.06
C LEU A 67 -5.21 -6.43 4.49
N GLN A 68 -5.85 -6.35 5.66
CA GLN A 68 -6.75 -7.39 6.14
C GLN A 68 -7.90 -7.61 5.15
N ARG A 69 -8.61 -6.54 4.80
CA ARG A 69 -9.73 -6.60 3.85
C ARG A 69 -9.29 -7.08 2.48
N TYR A 70 -8.13 -6.63 2.02
CA TYR A 70 -7.56 -7.08 0.75
C TYR A 70 -7.32 -8.60 0.75
N ARG A 71 -6.70 -9.14 1.81
CA ARG A 71 -6.39 -10.58 1.91
C ARG A 71 -7.65 -11.46 2.02
N GLU A 72 -8.66 -11.00 2.74
CA GLU A 72 -9.94 -11.70 2.91
C GLU A 72 -10.84 -11.62 1.67
N SER A 73 -10.55 -10.72 0.73
CA SER A 73 -11.41 -10.46 -0.42
C SER A 73 -11.22 -11.47 -1.57
N PRO A 74 -12.31 -11.82 -2.30
CA PRO A 74 -12.22 -12.53 -3.57
C PRO A 74 -11.31 -11.83 -4.59
N VAL A 75 -10.78 -12.60 -5.55
CA VAL A 75 -9.82 -12.10 -6.56
C VAL A 75 -10.36 -10.89 -7.34
N SER A 76 -11.65 -10.88 -7.66
CA SER A 76 -12.28 -9.76 -8.37
C SER A 76 -12.19 -8.44 -7.62
N LEU A 77 -12.44 -8.45 -6.31
CA LEU A 77 -12.37 -7.26 -5.46
C LEU A 77 -10.92 -6.83 -5.19
N ARG A 78 -10.00 -7.78 -5.04
CA ARG A 78 -8.57 -7.47 -4.96
C ARG A 78 -8.08 -6.73 -6.21
N ASN A 79 -8.43 -7.24 -7.39
CA ASN A 79 -8.07 -6.58 -8.65
C ASN A 79 -8.71 -5.20 -8.76
N ALA A 80 -9.98 -5.04 -8.37
CA ALA A 80 -10.63 -3.73 -8.36
C ALA A 80 -9.92 -2.74 -7.42
N ALA A 81 -9.54 -3.18 -6.21
CA ALA A 81 -8.77 -2.36 -5.28
C ALA A 81 -7.40 -1.97 -5.85
N LEU A 82 -6.68 -2.91 -6.47
CA LEU A 82 -5.40 -2.61 -7.13
C LEU A 82 -5.54 -1.59 -8.26
N ARG A 83 -6.58 -1.71 -9.09
CA ARG A 83 -6.83 -0.74 -10.17
C ARG A 83 -7.00 0.67 -9.62
N VAL A 84 -7.81 0.83 -8.58
CA VAL A 84 -8.00 2.14 -7.92
C VAL A 84 -6.69 2.68 -7.35
N LEU A 85 -5.91 1.83 -6.66
CA LEU A 85 -4.63 2.23 -6.05
C LEU A 85 -3.56 2.57 -7.10
N LEU A 86 -3.61 1.96 -8.29
CA LEU A 86 -2.75 2.28 -9.44
C LEU A 86 -3.19 3.53 -10.20
N GLY A 87 -4.25 4.21 -9.74
CA GLY A 87 -4.77 5.43 -10.37
C GLY A 87 -5.70 5.17 -11.56
N GLU A 88 -6.13 3.93 -11.77
CA GLU A 88 -7.19 3.66 -12.74
C GLU A 88 -8.53 4.10 -12.13
N VAL A 89 -9.22 5.00 -12.83
CA VAL A 89 -10.55 5.41 -12.44
C VAL A 89 -11.49 4.22 -12.69
N PRO A 90 -12.23 3.75 -11.68
CA PRO A 90 -13.25 2.74 -11.92
C PRO A 90 -14.26 3.35 -12.87
N GLU A 91 -14.41 2.72 -14.05
CA GLU A 91 -15.44 3.03 -15.03
C GLU A 91 -16.79 3.07 -14.32
N THR A 92 -17.20 4.28 -13.93
CA THR A 92 -18.46 4.50 -13.26
C THR A 92 -19.47 4.46 -14.38
N SER A 93 -19.82 3.24 -14.81
CA SER A 93 -20.85 3.03 -15.81
C SER A 93 -22.07 3.82 -15.34
N PRO A 94 -22.51 4.86 -16.07
CA PRO A 94 -23.63 5.68 -15.63
C PRO A 94 -24.81 4.73 -15.45
N ARG A 95 -25.36 4.70 -14.23
CA ARG A 95 -26.56 3.91 -13.93
C ARG A 95 -27.65 4.41 -14.87
N LYS A 96 -27.96 3.65 -15.93
CA LYS A 96 -29.11 3.92 -16.79
C LYS A 96 -30.36 3.72 -15.95
N PHE A 97 -30.96 4.83 -15.51
CA PHE A 97 -32.30 4.82 -14.95
C PHE A 97 -33.26 4.46 -16.09
N LYS A 98 -33.92 3.30 -16.00
CA LYS A 98 -34.74 2.74 -17.08
C LYS A 98 -36.00 3.56 -17.39
N ASP A 99 -36.49 4.38 -16.47
CA ASP A 99 -37.81 5.01 -16.54
C ASP A 99 -37.75 6.54 -16.34
N VAL A 100 -37.02 7.25 -17.20
CA VAL A 100 -37.10 8.72 -17.28
C VAL A 100 -37.44 9.13 -18.71
N GLY A 101 -38.46 9.99 -18.86
CA GLY A 101 -38.95 10.44 -20.17
C GLY A 101 -37.95 11.25 -20.97
N GLN A 102 -36.93 11.83 -20.32
CA GLN A 102 -35.78 12.47 -20.96
C GLN A 102 -34.53 12.23 -20.12
N TYR A 103 -33.44 11.84 -20.79
CA TYR A 103 -32.11 11.70 -20.20
C TYR A 103 -31.16 12.62 -20.96
N ILE A 104 -30.49 13.51 -20.25
CA ILE A 104 -29.49 14.43 -20.82
C ILE A 104 -28.13 14.08 -20.19
N GLU A 105 -27.14 13.82 -21.03
CA GLU A 105 -25.77 13.53 -20.62
C GLU A 105 -24.88 14.78 -20.83
N GLY A 106 -24.09 15.14 -19.82
CA GLY A 106 -23.17 16.29 -19.85
C GLY A 106 -23.65 17.53 -19.07
N SER A 107 -22.79 18.55 -19.00
CA SER A 107 -23.10 19.82 -18.32
C SER A 107 -24.09 20.65 -19.13
N VAL A 108 -25.32 20.78 -18.64
CA VAL A 108 -26.37 21.59 -19.25
C VAL A 108 -26.23 23.05 -18.80
N ASN A 109 -25.53 23.87 -19.59
CA ASN A 109 -25.50 25.33 -19.43
C ASN A 109 -26.38 25.98 -20.51
N GLN A 110 -27.69 25.75 -20.46
CA GLN A 110 -28.62 26.34 -21.43
C GLN A 110 -29.52 27.36 -20.74
N ALA A 111 -29.14 28.65 -20.85
CA ALA A 111 -30.03 29.74 -20.48
C ALA A 111 -31.26 29.75 -21.41
N GLY A 112 -32.47 29.74 -20.83
CA GLY A 112 -33.73 29.78 -21.58
C GLY A 112 -34.38 28.43 -21.88
N LEU A 113 -33.95 27.32 -21.26
CA LEU A 113 -34.63 26.03 -21.39
C LEU A 113 -36.01 26.08 -20.69
N THR A 114 -37.10 26.10 -21.47
CA THR A 114 -38.46 25.96 -20.96
C THR A 114 -38.93 24.53 -21.15
N LEU A 115 -39.13 23.80 -20.04
CA LEU A 115 -39.63 22.43 -20.04
C LEU A 115 -41.17 22.45 -19.91
N ASN A 116 -41.87 22.19 -21.01
CA ASN A 116 -43.33 22.03 -20.98
C ASN A 116 -43.69 20.61 -20.57
N VAL A 117 -44.12 20.43 -19.32
CA VAL A 117 -44.55 19.13 -18.79
C VAL A 117 -46.05 18.95 -19.07
N GLY A 118 -46.40 17.93 -19.85
CA GLY A 118 -47.78 17.65 -20.25
C GLY A 118 -48.63 17.11 -19.09
N GLY A 119 -49.79 17.73 -18.84
CA GLY A 119 -50.75 17.30 -17.83
C GLY A 119 -51.39 15.95 -18.19
N SER A 120 -51.23 14.96 -17.31
CA SER A 120 -51.91 13.67 -17.37
C SER A 120 -53.43 13.88 -17.32
N LYS A 121 -54.13 13.61 -18.43
CA LYS A 121 -55.59 13.46 -18.43
C LYS A 121 -55.93 12.12 -17.78
N GLY A 122 -56.50 12.17 -16.58
CA GLY A 122 -57.10 11.00 -15.93
C GLY A 122 -58.15 10.36 -16.84
N LYS A 123 -58.02 9.05 -17.06
CA LYS A 123 -59.07 8.24 -17.67
C LYS A 123 -60.04 7.78 -16.59
N LYS A 124 -61.33 8.11 -16.79
CA LYS A 124 -62.48 7.44 -16.19
C LYS A 124 -62.62 6.03 -16.77
#